data_AF-A0AAD3DT13-F1
#
_entry.id   AF-A0AAD3DT13-F1
#
_cell.length_a   1.000
_cell.length_b   1.000
_cell.length_c   1.000
_cell.angle_alpha   90.00
_cell.angle_beta   90.00
_cell.angle_gamma   90.00
#
_symmetry.space_group_name_H-M   'P 1'
#
loop_
_entity.id
_entity.type
_entity.pdbx_description
1 polymer ?
#
loop_
_entity_poly.entity_id
_entity_poly.type
_entity_poly.pdbx_seq_one_letter_code
_entity_poly.pdbx_strand_id
1 'polypeptide(L)'
;MVPLKQLCLGYSACTFNYRQSTTDGLPAYADWIEVFRKSIPTFKTHALTDEHVPLELRQAAADDFAARFNAALDALLSHPDSPAPGYPDSQPVNCYTLCKLREDCLHAAGLRDIFASVKAAENERALALLPGVLRELDELGAGPGGLRAQLELALRGVFAGNIFDLGAAASAQLHAEGGASAAAFAATRARLLPRPWAVDQME
;
A
#
# COMPACT_ATOMS: atom_id res chain seq x y z
N MET A 1 -8.62 -17.45 14.17
CA MET A 1 -8.65 -17.39 12.68
C MET A 1 -8.94 -18.78 12.13
N VAL A 2 -9.72 -18.89 11.06
CA VAL A 2 -9.99 -20.15 10.34
C VAL A 2 -9.40 -20.04 8.93
N PRO A 3 -8.75 -21.07 8.38
CA PRO A 3 -8.21 -21.04 7.02
C PRO A 3 -9.29 -20.78 5.97
N LEU A 4 -8.93 -20.08 4.89
CA LEU A 4 -9.81 -19.96 3.71
C LEU A 4 -9.99 -21.33 3.07
N LYS A 5 -11.24 -21.69 2.74
CA LYS A 5 -11.62 -23.02 2.22
C LYS A 5 -10.95 -23.37 0.89
N GLN A 6 -10.52 -22.36 0.15
CA GLN A 6 -9.88 -22.48 -1.16
C GLN A 6 -8.37 -22.75 -1.07
N LEU A 7 -7.77 -22.71 0.13
CA LEU A 7 -6.34 -22.92 0.29
C LEU A 7 -6.00 -24.41 0.18
N CYS A 8 -5.02 -24.70 -0.66
CA CYS A 8 -4.41 -26.01 -0.76
C CYS A 8 -3.35 -26.21 0.33
N LEU A 9 -3.02 -27.48 0.61
CA LEU A 9 -1.88 -27.85 1.46
C LEU A 9 -0.59 -27.24 0.90
N GLY A 10 0.28 -26.74 1.80
CA GLY A 10 1.54 -26.11 1.43
C GLY A 10 1.46 -24.63 1.07
N TYR A 11 0.33 -23.95 1.33
CA TYR A 11 0.21 -22.51 1.14
C TYR A 11 1.24 -21.72 1.97
N SER A 12 1.95 -20.80 1.30
CA SER A 12 2.76 -19.76 1.92
C SER A 12 2.22 -18.40 1.51
N ALA A 13 2.00 -17.52 2.49
CA ALA A 13 1.46 -16.18 2.23
C ALA A 13 2.50 -15.23 1.60
N CYS A 14 3.80 -15.49 1.79
CA CYS A 14 4.87 -14.61 1.33
C CYS A 14 5.44 -15.11 0.01
N THR A 15 5.33 -14.29 -1.03
CA THR A 15 5.84 -14.59 -2.38
C THR A 15 7.37 -14.69 -2.43
N PHE A 16 8.06 -13.85 -1.67
CA PHE A 16 9.52 -13.78 -1.67
C PHE A 16 10.09 -14.32 -0.36
N ASN A 17 11.18 -15.08 -0.46
CA ASN A 17 11.99 -15.45 0.69
C ASN A 17 13.07 -14.40 0.91
N TYR A 18 12.92 -13.55 1.92
CA TYR A 18 13.85 -12.43 2.17
C TYR A 18 15.23 -12.89 2.63
N ARG A 19 15.38 -14.14 3.09
CA ARG A 19 16.66 -14.71 3.54
C ARG A 19 17.47 -15.35 2.43
N GLN A 20 16.82 -15.72 1.34
CA GLN A 20 17.47 -16.39 0.21
C GLN A 20 17.44 -15.44 -0.98
N SER A 21 18.49 -14.63 -1.15
CA SER A 21 18.73 -14.00 -2.45
C SER A 21 19.33 -15.07 -3.35
N THR A 22 18.46 -15.78 -4.09
CA THR A 22 18.85 -16.98 -4.84
C THR A 22 19.48 -16.68 -6.20
N THR A 23 19.58 -15.41 -6.60
CA THR A 23 20.08 -14.99 -7.92
C THR A 23 20.63 -13.55 -7.90
N ASP A 24 21.63 -13.27 -8.73
CA ASP A 24 22.13 -11.91 -8.98
C ASP A 24 20.98 -10.97 -9.38
N GLY A 25 20.87 -9.83 -8.69
CA GLY A 25 19.89 -8.78 -8.98
C GLY A 25 18.59 -8.83 -8.16
N LEU A 26 18.37 -9.85 -7.32
CA LEU A 26 17.25 -9.83 -6.37
C LEU A 26 17.59 -9.03 -5.10
N PRO A 27 16.62 -8.31 -4.49
CA PRO A 27 16.85 -7.56 -3.25
C PRO A 27 17.36 -8.47 -2.13
N ALA A 28 18.42 -8.04 -1.46
CA ALA A 28 18.94 -8.69 -0.27
C ALA A 28 18.03 -8.44 0.94
N TYR A 29 18.24 -9.20 2.01
CA TYR A 29 17.55 -9.01 3.29
C TYR A 29 17.56 -7.55 3.76
N ALA A 30 18.72 -6.88 3.67
CA ALA A 30 18.87 -5.48 4.05
C ALA A 30 18.05 -4.53 3.17
N ASP A 31 17.92 -4.80 1.87
CA ASP A 31 17.13 -3.97 0.96
C ASP A 31 15.65 -3.96 1.35
N TRP A 32 15.12 -5.11 1.75
CA TRP A 32 13.74 -5.20 2.26
C TRP A 32 13.54 -4.37 3.52
N ILE A 33 14.47 -4.41 4.47
CA ILE A 33 14.41 -3.58 5.67
C ILE A 33 14.46 -2.10 5.30
N GLU A 34 15.32 -1.71 4.37
CA GLU A 34 15.45 -0.33 3.92
C GLU A 34 14.21 0.18 3.17
N VAL A 35 13.49 -0.68 2.44
CA VAL A 35 12.17 -0.32 1.87
C VAL A 35 11.20 0.11 2.98
N PHE A 36 11.15 -0.63 4.08
CA PHE A 36 10.29 -0.27 5.21
C PHE A 36 10.79 0.99 5.93
N ARG A 37 12.10 1.13 6.12
CA ARG A 37 12.70 2.33 6.73
C ARG A 37 12.37 3.61 5.94
N LYS A 38 12.41 3.54 4.60
CA LYS A 38 12.05 4.67 3.72
C LYS A 38 10.60 5.14 3.85
N SER A 39 9.71 4.31 4.40
CA SER A 39 8.32 4.70 4.65
C SER A 39 8.13 5.60 5.87
N ILE A 40 9.11 5.66 6.79
CA ILE A 40 8.99 6.37 8.07
C ILE A 40 8.58 7.83 7.91
N PRO A 41 9.19 8.65 7.02
CA PRO A 41 8.81 10.06 6.89
C PRO A 41 7.34 10.24 6.51
N THR A 42 6.83 9.45 5.57
CA THR A 42 5.42 9.49 5.16
C THR A 42 4.50 9.11 6.32
N PHE A 43 4.83 8.04 7.05
CA PHE A 43 4.06 7.63 8.22
C PHE A 43 4.06 8.69 9.33
N LYS A 44 5.18 9.38 9.57
CA LYS A 44 5.24 10.51 10.49
C LYS A 44 4.29 11.63 10.08
N THR A 45 4.28 12.01 8.80
CA THR A 45 3.36 13.04 8.28
C THR A 45 1.91 12.67 8.54
N HIS A 46 1.53 11.42 8.27
CA HIS A 46 0.17 10.94 8.51
C HIS A 46 -0.18 10.84 10.00
N ALA A 47 0.79 10.48 10.86
CA ALA A 47 0.59 10.42 12.30
C ALA A 47 0.16 11.78 12.91
N LEU A 48 0.54 12.91 12.29
CA LEU A 48 0.09 14.24 12.70
C LEU A 48 -1.41 14.49 12.46
N THR A 49 -2.06 13.62 11.68
CA THR A 49 -3.49 13.72 11.38
C THR A 49 -4.35 12.77 12.21
N ASP A 50 -3.75 11.94 13.07
CA ASP A 50 -4.49 10.97 13.88
C ASP A 50 -5.29 11.66 15.00
N GLU A 51 -6.61 11.60 14.89
CA GLU A 51 -7.54 12.24 15.81
C GLU A 51 -7.63 11.56 17.19
N HIS A 52 -7.08 10.35 17.33
CA HIS A 52 -7.04 9.65 18.61
C HIS A 52 -5.98 10.21 19.57
N VAL A 53 -5.05 11.02 19.06
CA VAL A 53 -4.00 11.69 19.84
C VAL A 53 -4.29 13.20 19.89
N PRO A 54 -4.28 13.83 21.08
CA PRO A 54 -4.43 15.28 21.22
C PRO A 54 -3.41 16.04 20.36
N LEU A 55 -3.83 17.14 19.75
CA LEU A 55 -3.05 17.88 18.74
C LEU A 55 -1.63 18.22 19.23
N GLU A 56 -1.52 18.67 20.47
CA GLU A 56 -0.27 19.05 21.13
C GLU A 56 0.69 17.87 21.39
N LEU A 57 0.18 16.63 21.38
CA LEU A 57 0.96 15.41 21.60
C LEU A 57 1.32 14.68 20.30
N ARG A 58 0.69 15.01 19.16
CA ARG A 58 0.87 14.26 17.90
C ARG A 58 2.31 14.27 17.40
N GLN A 59 3.01 15.38 17.54
CA GLN A 59 4.42 15.47 17.13
C GLN A 59 5.29 14.53 17.96
N ALA A 60 5.11 14.53 19.28
CA ALA A 60 5.83 13.63 20.17
C ALA A 60 5.51 12.15 19.88
N ALA A 61 4.25 11.82 19.61
CA ALA A 61 3.85 10.47 19.23
C ALA A 61 4.47 10.02 17.88
N ALA A 62 4.50 10.90 16.88
CA ALA A 62 5.12 10.62 15.58
C ALA A 62 6.64 10.40 15.71
N ASP A 63 7.31 11.17 16.58
CA ASP A 63 8.73 11.01 16.87
C ASP A 63 9.02 9.70 17.64
N ASP A 64 8.17 9.35 18.62
CA ASP A 64 8.28 8.09 19.37
C ASP A 64 8.08 6.86 18.45
N PHE A 65 7.07 6.88 17.57
CA PHE A 65 6.89 5.86 16.53
C PHE A 65 8.16 5.67 15.69
N ALA A 66 8.70 6.78 15.16
CA ALA A 66 9.86 6.72 14.28
C ALA A 66 11.10 6.19 15.00
N ALA A 67 11.30 6.57 16.26
CA ALA A 67 12.40 6.06 17.09
C ALA A 67 12.26 4.56 17.34
N ARG A 68 11.07 4.10 17.77
CA ARG A 68 10.77 2.68 18.00
C ARG A 68 10.97 1.82 16.77
N PHE A 69 10.42 2.27 15.63
CA PHE A 69 10.48 1.49 14.41
C PHE A 69 11.91 1.44 13.85
N ASN A 70 12.65 2.55 13.85
CA ASN A 70 14.08 2.53 13.48
C ASN A 70 14.88 1.57 14.36
N ALA A 71 14.72 1.63 15.69
CA ALA A 71 15.44 0.75 16.61
C ALA A 71 15.11 -0.73 16.37
N ALA A 72 13.84 -1.05 16.07
CA ALA A 72 13.43 -2.41 15.74
C ALA A 72 14.05 -2.90 14.41
N LEU A 73 14.07 -2.05 13.38
CA LEU A 73 14.71 -2.36 12.10
C LEU A 73 16.24 -2.53 12.24
N ASP A 74 16.91 -1.69 13.05
CA ASP A 74 18.33 -1.80 13.36
C ASP A 74 18.66 -3.11 14.08
N ALA A 75 17.79 -3.55 15.00
CA ALA A 75 17.93 -4.83 15.67
C ALA A 75 17.77 -6.02 14.71
N LEU A 76 16.81 -5.95 13.78
CA LEU A 76 16.61 -6.99 12.75
C LEU A 76 17.77 -7.06 11.76
N LEU A 77 18.46 -5.95 11.47
CA LEU A 77 19.68 -5.95 10.66
C LEU A 77 20.86 -6.56 11.42
N SER A 78 21.01 -6.20 12.69
CA SER A 78 22.15 -6.61 13.52
C SER A 78 22.04 -8.07 13.96
N HIS A 79 20.82 -8.55 14.21
CA HIS A 79 20.53 -9.91 14.65
C HIS A 79 19.41 -10.53 13.79
N PRO A 80 19.69 -10.88 12.52
CA PRO A 80 18.67 -11.34 11.59
C PRO A 80 17.84 -12.52 12.09
N ASP A 81 18.45 -13.42 12.87
CA ASP A 81 17.83 -14.65 13.38
C ASP A 81 17.10 -14.48 14.72
N SER A 82 17.01 -13.25 15.24
CA SER A 82 16.32 -12.94 16.48
C SER A 82 15.17 -11.97 16.25
N PRO A 83 14.08 -12.04 17.04
CA PRO A 83 13.05 -11.02 17.01
C PRO A 83 13.61 -9.68 17.50
N ALA A 84 13.01 -8.58 17.04
CA ALA A 84 13.33 -7.25 17.54
C ALA A 84 12.93 -7.14 19.02
N PRO A 85 13.74 -6.49 19.88
CA PRO A 85 13.41 -6.32 21.29
C PRO A 85 12.03 -5.68 21.50
N GLY A 86 11.17 -6.32 22.29
CA GLY A 86 9.80 -5.87 22.53
C GLY A 86 8.77 -6.30 21.45
N TYR A 87 9.19 -6.94 20.37
CA TYR A 87 8.34 -7.36 19.26
C TYR A 87 8.56 -8.85 18.91
N PRO A 88 8.07 -9.80 19.73
CA PRO A 88 8.33 -11.23 19.56
C PRO A 88 7.82 -11.80 18.22
N ASP A 89 6.79 -11.19 17.64
CA ASP A 89 6.18 -11.60 16.37
C ASP A 89 6.89 -11.02 15.12
N SER A 90 8.04 -10.35 15.28
CA SER A 90 8.78 -9.76 14.16
C SER A 90 9.55 -10.79 13.32
N GLN A 91 9.37 -12.09 13.58
CA GLN A 91 10.00 -13.20 12.87
C GLN A 91 8.96 -14.23 12.39
N PRO A 92 9.22 -14.95 11.29
CA PRO A 92 10.31 -14.71 10.34
C PRO A 92 10.14 -13.36 9.63
N VAL A 93 11.22 -12.67 9.31
CA VAL A 93 11.14 -11.40 8.57
C VAL A 93 10.59 -11.62 7.17
N ASN A 94 9.46 -10.99 6.88
CA ASN A 94 8.77 -10.97 5.60
C ASN A 94 7.89 -9.70 5.54
N CYS A 95 7.18 -9.49 4.41
CA CYS A 95 6.31 -8.32 4.25
C CYS A 95 5.28 -8.20 5.39
N TYR A 96 4.64 -9.32 5.76
CA TYR A 96 3.61 -9.33 6.79
C TYR A 96 4.17 -8.97 8.17
N THR A 97 5.27 -9.58 8.61
CA THR A 97 5.85 -9.31 9.93
C THR A 97 6.44 -7.91 10.03
N LEU A 98 7.02 -7.37 8.95
CA LEU A 98 7.49 -5.97 8.91
C LEU A 98 6.33 -4.96 8.92
N CYS A 99 5.23 -5.25 8.21
CA CYS A 99 4.01 -4.44 8.30
C CYS A 99 3.44 -4.48 9.73
N LYS A 100 3.32 -5.68 10.32
CA LYS A 100 2.84 -5.84 11.69
C LYS A 100 3.73 -5.11 12.69
N LEU A 101 5.05 -5.22 12.56
CA LEU A 101 6.01 -4.50 13.41
C LEU A 101 5.79 -2.99 13.35
N ARG A 102 5.60 -2.42 12.15
CA ARG A 102 5.30 -1.00 11.97
C ARG A 102 4.00 -0.60 12.68
N GLU A 103 2.94 -1.39 12.53
CA GLU A 103 1.65 -1.16 13.22
C GLU A 103 1.80 -1.27 14.75
N ASP A 104 2.53 -2.26 15.25
CA ASP A 104 2.79 -2.44 16.67
C ASP A 104 3.60 -1.24 17.23
N CYS A 105 4.54 -0.68 16.46
CA CYS A 105 5.25 0.56 16.82
C CYS A 105 4.32 1.79 16.84
N LEU A 106 3.38 1.92 15.89
CA LEU A 106 2.38 3.00 15.88
C LEU A 106 1.48 2.92 17.11
N HIS A 107 0.94 1.73 17.40
CA HIS A 107 0.10 1.49 18.56
C HIS A 107 0.84 1.75 19.87
N ALA A 108 2.11 1.36 19.98
CA ALA A 108 2.94 1.64 21.15
C ALA A 108 3.16 3.14 21.39
N ALA A 109 3.14 3.95 20.33
CA ALA A 109 3.20 5.42 20.40
C ALA A 109 1.83 6.08 20.63
N GLY A 110 0.75 5.28 20.78
CA GLY A 110 -0.61 5.76 21.01
C GLY A 110 -1.40 6.11 19.73
N LEU A 111 -0.81 5.94 18.55
CA LEU A 111 -1.46 6.14 17.25
C LEU A 111 -2.36 4.94 16.93
N ARG A 112 -3.48 5.16 16.22
CA ARG A 112 -4.47 4.11 15.92
C ARG A 112 -4.87 4.04 14.45
N ASP A 113 -5.14 5.18 13.80
CA ASP A 113 -5.48 5.20 12.37
C ASP A 113 -4.99 6.51 11.75
N ILE A 114 -3.69 6.54 11.45
CA ILE A 114 -3.02 7.70 10.88
C ILE A 114 -3.48 8.03 9.45
N PHE A 115 -4.19 7.12 8.78
CA PHE A 115 -4.67 7.28 7.40
C PHE A 115 -6.18 7.56 7.31
N ALA A 116 -6.91 7.61 8.43
CA ALA A 116 -8.37 7.73 8.44
C ALA A 116 -8.90 8.90 7.59
N SER A 117 -8.33 10.10 7.81
CA SER A 117 -8.75 11.34 7.13
C SER A 117 -8.48 11.31 5.63
N VAL A 118 -7.33 10.77 5.22
CA VAL A 118 -6.93 10.64 3.82
C VAL A 118 -7.81 9.63 3.09
N LYS A 119 -8.02 8.45 3.70
CA LYS A 119 -8.94 7.41 3.18
C LYS A 119 -10.36 7.96 3.01
N ALA A 120 -10.85 8.77 3.96
CA ALA A 120 -12.17 9.37 3.86
C ALA A 120 -12.29 10.31 2.65
N ALA A 121 -11.32 11.22 2.49
CA ALA A 121 -11.28 12.14 1.37
C ALA A 121 -11.12 11.43 0.01
N GLU A 122 -10.34 10.35 -0.05
CA GLU A 122 -10.19 9.54 -1.26
C GLU A 122 -11.47 8.79 -1.62
N ASN A 123 -12.13 8.19 -0.64
CA ASN A 123 -13.40 7.49 -0.83
C ASN A 123 -14.50 8.43 -1.36
N GLU A 124 -14.63 9.64 -0.79
CA GLU A 124 -15.60 10.63 -1.28
C GLU A 124 -15.36 10.99 -2.75
N ARG A 125 -14.10 11.19 -3.13
CA ARG A 125 -13.73 11.49 -4.52
C ARG A 125 -14.00 10.29 -5.44
N ALA A 126 -13.63 9.09 -5.03
CA ALA A 126 -13.89 7.88 -5.81
C ALA A 126 -15.40 7.66 -6.03
N LEU A 127 -16.22 7.88 -5.00
CA LEU A 127 -17.68 7.80 -5.10
C LEU A 127 -18.26 8.82 -6.08
N ALA A 128 -17.71 10.04 -6.13
CA ALA A 128 -18.13 11.05 -7.09
C ALA A 128 -17.80 10.67 -8.55
N LEU A 129 -16.71 9.93 -8.77
CA LEU A 129 -16.30 9.46 -10.11
C LEU A 129 -17.06 8.22 -10.58
N LEU A 130 -17.49 7.37 -9.64
CA LEU A 130 -18.06 6.05 -9.91
C LEU A 130 -19.18 6.05 -10.97
N PRO A 131 -20.19 6.94 -10.93
CA PRO A 131 -21.26 6.93 -11.95
C PRO A 131 -20.75 7.16 -13.38
N GLY A 132 -19.71 7.99 -13.55
CA GLY A 132 -19.10 8.25 -14.85
C GLY A 132 -18.35 7.03 -15.38
N VAL A 133 -17.59 6.36 -14.51
CA VAL A 133 -16.85 5.14 -14.84
C VAL A 133 -17.81 4.00 -15.22
N LEU A 134 -18.91 3.83 -14.49
CA LEU A 134 -19.92 2.80 -14.79
C LEU A 134 -20.60 3.04 -16.15
N ARG A 135 -20.97 4.28 -16.47
CA ARG A 135 -21.54 4.60 -17.79
C ARG A 135 -20.60 4.26 -18.94
N GLU A 136 -19.31 4.60 -18.79
CA GLU A 136 -18.30 4.28 -19.80
C GLU A 136 -18.17 2.76 -20.03
N LEU A 137 -18.21 1.98 -18.95
CA LEU A 137 -18.19 0.52 -19.02
C LEU A 137 -19.44 -0.03 -19.72
N ASP A 138 -20.63 0.49 -19.39
CA ASP A 138 -21.90 0.05 -19.99
C ASP A 138 -21.96 0.38 -21.49
N GLU A 139 -21.56 1.58 -21.89
CA GLU A 139 -21.51 2.02 -23.28
C GLU A 139 -20.56 1.16 -24.13
N LEU A 140 -19.38 0.82 -23.60
CA LEU A 140 -18.41 -0.03 -24.30
C LEU A 140 -18.91 -1.48 -24.43
N GLY A 141 -19.58 -2.01 -23.40
CA GLY A 141 -20.15 -3.35 -23.40
C GLY A 141 -21.26 -3.55 -24.45
N ALA A 142 -21.99 -2.47 -24.78
CA ALA A 142 -23.00 -2.46 -25.83
C ALA A 142 -22.43 -2.26 -27.25
N GLY A 143 -21.15 -1.90 -27.37
CA GLY A 143 -20.49 -1.55 -28.63
C GLY A 143 -19.68 -2.69 -29.27
N PRO A 144 -18.93 -2.39 -30.34
CA PRO A 144 -18.01 -3.33 -30.98
C PRO A 144 -16.97 -3.86 -29.99
N GLY A 145 -16.79 -5.19 -29.93
CA GLY A 145 -15.91 -5.86 -28.97
C GLY A 145 -16.63 -6.40 -27.72
N GLY A 146 -17.86 -5.93 -27.46
CA GLY A 146 -18.77 -6.47 -26.44
C GLY A 146 -18.13 -6.66 -25.06
N LEU A 147 -18.46 -7.78 -24.41
CA LEU A 147 -17.97 -8.12 -23.07
C LEU A 147 -16.44 -8.11 -22.94
N ARG A 148 -15.71 -8.49 -23.99
CA ARG A 148 -14.23 -8.55 -23.94
C ARG A 148 -13.62 -7.15 -23.79
N ALA A 149 -14.10 -6.19 -24.57
CA ALA A 149 -13.64 -4.80 -24.50
C ALA A 149 -14.02 -4.16 -23.16
N GLN A 150 -15.24 -4.43 -22.67
CA GLN A 150 -15.70 -3.99 -21.35
C GLN A 150 -14.81 -4.54 -20.22
N LEU A 151 -14.46 -5.83 -20.25
CA LEU A 151 -13.59 -6.45 -19.25
C LEU A 151 -12.18 -5.87 -19.27
N GLU A 152 -11.60 -5.63 -20.46
CA GLU A 152 -10.29 -4.98 -20.55
C GLU A 152 -10.32 -3.57 -19.96
N LEU A 153 -11.36 -2.78 -20.27
CA LEU A 153 -11.51 -1.45 -19.70
C LEU A 153 -11.68 -1.50 -18.18
N ALA A 154 -12.45 -2.46 -17.66
CA ALA A 154 -12.62 -2.66 -16.22
C ALA A 154 -11.28 -2.99 -15.53
N LEU A 155 -10.47 -3.89 -16.11
CA LEU A 155 -9.16 -4.24 -15.56
C LEU A 155 -8.18 -3.07 -15.58
N ARG A 156 -8.15 -2.31 -16.68
CA ARG A 156 -7.40 -1.05 -16.74
C ARG A 156 -7.89 -0.07 -15.68
N GLY A 157 -9.20 -0.02 -15.42
CA GLY A 157 -9.79 0.75 -14.33
C GLY A 157 -9.30 0.31 -12.96
N VAL A 158 -9.20 -0.99 -12.70
CA VAL A 158 -8.66 -1.55 -11.43
C VAL A 158 -7.19 -1.14 -11.24
N PHE A 159 -6.35 -1.29 -12.27
CA PHE A 159 -4.94 -0.88 -12.18
C PHE A 159 -4.78 0.62 -12.00
N ALA A 160 -5.56 1.42 -12.73
CA ALA A 160 -5.55 2.87 -12.60
C ALA A 160 -6.01 3.30 -11.20
N GLY A 161 -7.05 2.68 -10.66
CA GLY A 161 -7.54 2.93 -9.31
C GLY A 161 -6.47 2.68 -8.25
N ASN A 162 -5.76 1.55 -8.33
CA ASN A 162 -4.67 1.23 -7.42
C ASN A 162 -3.50 2.23 -7.49
N ILE A 163 -3.14 2.70 -8.70
CA ILE A 163 -2.09 3.72 -8.85
C ILE A 163 -2.58 5.09 -8.38
N PHE A 164 -3.84 5.43 -8.65
CA PHE A 164 -4.44 6.70 -8.28
C PHE A 164 -4.55 6.84 -6.75
N ASP A 165 -4.86 5.75 -6.07
CA ASP A 165 -4.83 5.60 -4.61
C ASP A 165 -3.41 5.83 -4.05
N LEU A 166 -2.41 5.09 -4.55
CA LEU A 166 -0.99 5.30 -4.18
C LEU A 166 -0.48 6.70 -4.53
N GLY A 167 -0.99 7.25 -5.64
CA GLY A 167 -0.67 8.54 -6.19
C GLY A 167 -1.19 9.68 -5.33
N ALA A 168 -2.24 9.52 -4.53
CA ALA A 168 -2.71 10.54 -3.61
C ALA A 168 -1.74 10.75 -2.42
N ALA A 169 -1.02 9.71 -1.99
CA ALA A 169 0.06 9.82 -1.01
C ALA A 169 1.31 10.54 -1.57
N ALA A 170 1.65 10.34 -2.85
CA ALA A 170 2.75 11.03 -3.54
C ALA A 170 2.35 12.42 -4.10
N SER A 171 1.07 12.65 -4.35
CA SER A 171 0.50 13.86 -4.97
C SER A 171 0.03 14.91 -3.96
N ALA A 172 0.39 14.78 -2.69
CA ALA A 172 0.21 15.87 -1.72
C ALA A 172 0.82 17.21 -2.23
N GLN A 173 1.85 17.15 -3.09
CA GLN A 173 2.41 18.32 -3.78
C GLN A 173 1.66 18.76 -5.05
N LEU A 174 0.91 17.88 -5.73
CA LEU A 174 0.11 18.24 -6.93
C LEU A 174 -1.31 18.70 -6.58
N HIS A 175 -1.75 18.48 -5.33
CA HIS A 175 -3.09 18.84 -4.86
C HIS A 175 -3.29 20.32 -4.50
N ALA A 176 -2.31 21.19 -4.75
CA ALA A 176 -2.47 22.63 -4.57
C ALA A 176 -3.30 23.30 -5.68
N GLU A 177 -3.51 22.66 -6.84
CA GLU A 177 -4.09 23.32 -8.03
C GLU A 177 -5.32 22.64 -8.66
N GLY A 178 -5.86 21.56 -8.10
CA GLY A 178 -7.13 20.99 -8.59
C GLY A 178 -7.29 19.49 -8.37
N GLY A 179 -7.46 19.09 -7.11
CA GLY A 179 -7.47 17.70 -6.64
C GLY A 179 -8.19 16.68 -7.53
N ALA A 180 -7.69 15.44 -7.49
CA ALA A 180 -8.29 14.19 -7.98
C ALA A 180 -9.62 14.35 -8.75
N SER A 181 -9.52 14.75 -10.02
CA SER A 181 -10.64 14.94 -10.94
C SER A 181 -10.84 13.71 -11.84
N ALA A 182 -12.00 13.64 -12.51
CA ALA A 182 -12.25 12.62 -13.55
C ALA A 182 -11.15 12.61 -14.61
N ALA A 183 -10.60 13.79 -14.94
CA ALA A 183 -9.49 13.94 -15.87
C ALA A 183 -8.19 13.32 -15.33
N ALA A 184 -7.91 13.45 -14.03
CA ALA A 184 -6.73 12.84 -13.40
C ALA A 184 -6.82 11.30 -13.39
N PHE A 185 -7.99 10.74 -13.06
CA PHE A 185 -8.20 9.29 -13.12
C PHE A 185 -8.08 8.76 -14.56
N ALA A 186 -8.71 9.43 -15.53
CA ALA A 186 -8.60 9.08 -16.94
C ALA A 186 -7.15 9.17 -17.44
N ALA A 187 -6.39 10.19 -17.02
CA ALA A 187 -4.97 10.34 -17.35
C ALA A 187 -4.12 9.21 -16.76
N THR A 188 -4.36 8.81 -15.51
CA THR A 188 -3.67 7.66 -14.90
C THR A 188 -3.94 6.38 -15.68
N ARG A 189 -5.21 6.13 -16.07
CA ARG A 189 -5.58 4.97 -16.87
C ARG A 189 -4.95 4.98 -18.27
N ALA A 190 -4.83 6.15 -18.88
CA ALA A 190 -4.19 6.31 -20.19
C ALA A 190 -2.65 6.10 -20.16
N ARG A 191 -2.01 6.28 -19.00
CA ARG A 191 -0.56 6.08 -18.81
C ARG A 191 -0.19 4.65 -18.43
N LEU A 192 -1.16 3.75 -18.28
CA LEU A 192 -0.88 2.34 -18.05
C LEU A 192 -0.05 1.76 -19.20
N LEU A 193 0.90 0.89 -18.87
CA LEU A 193 1.70 0.20 -19.88
C LEU A 193 0.80 -0.57 -20.85
N PRO A 194 1.13 -0.57 -22.16
CA PRO A 194 0.42 -1.37 -23.13
C PRO A 194 0.61 -2.86 -22.81
N ARG A 195 -0.35 -3.68 -23.27
CA ARG A 195 -0.22 -5.15 -23.22
C ARG A 195 0.90 -5.61 -24.19
N PRO A 196 1.54 -6.77 -23.94
CA PRO A 196 1.30 -7.69 -22.82
C PRO A 196 1.84 -7.14 -21.49
N TRP A 197 1.08 -7.37 -20.41
CA TRP A 197 1.57 -7.08 -19.06
C TRP A 197 2.60 -8.12 -18.60
N ALA A 198 3.30 -7.83 -17.50
CA ALA A 198 4.33 -8.72 -16.94
C ALA A 198 3.78 -10.14 -16.67
N VAL A 199 2.52 -10.24 -16.24
CA VAL A 199 1.73 -11.46 -16.24
C VAL A 199 0.39 -11.12 -16.90
N ASP A 200 0.13 -11.70 -18.06
CA ASP A 200 -1.06 -11.42 -18.86
C ASP A 200 -1.76 -12.74 -19.21
N GLN A 201 -2.94 -12.96 -18.63
CA GLN A 201 -3.76 -14.16 -18.82
C GLN A 201 -5.14 -13.81 -19.40
N MET A 202 -5.22 -12.70 -20.16
CA MET A 202 -6.45 -12.16 -20.73
C MET A 202 -6.75 -12.66 -22.16
N GLU A 203 -6.14 -13.78 -22.56
CA GLU A 203 -6.42 -14.43 -23.85
C GLU A 203 -7.81 -15.07 -23.90
#